data_AF-A0AA51JP47-F1
#
_entry.id   AF-A0AA51JP47-F1
#
_cell.length_a   1.000
_cell.length_b   1.000
_cell.length_c   1.000
_cell.angle_alpha   90.00
_cell.angle_beta   90.00
_cell.angle_gamma   90.00
#
_symmetry.space_group_name_H-M   'P 1'
#
loop_
_entity.id
_entity.type
_entity.pdbx_description
1 polymer ?
#
loop_
_entity_poly.entity_id
_entity_poly.type
_entity_poly.pdbx_seq_one_letter_code
_entity_poly.pdbx_strand_id
1 'polypeptide(L)' 'PSQADVQVFGQVGKAPAASLPHALRWYNQIASYSPAERKVWVDGVSPLTAGAKPTAPAPAKKDDDDDDDVDLFGSGDEE' A
#
# COMPACT_ATOMS: atom_id res chain seq x y z
N PRO A 1 2.43 -5.47 -3.61
CA PRO A 1 3.90 -5.27 -3.58
C PRO A 1 4.41 -4.91 -4.98
N SER A 2 5.41 -4.03 -5.07
CA SER A 2 5.90 -3.40 -6.30
C SER A 2 7.44 -3.35 -6.35
N GLN A 3 8.02 -2.93 -7.48
CA GLN A 3 9.47 -2.77 -7.65
C GLN A 3 10.08 -1.81 -6.59
N ALA A 4 9.32 -0.79 -6.18
CA ALA A 4 9.74 0.12 -5.13
C ALA A 4 9.83 -0.58 -3.76
N ASP A 5 8.91 -1.49 -3.45
CA ASP A 5 8.94 -2.23 -2.19
C ASP A 5 10.18 -3.13 -2.09
N VAL A 6 10.56 -3.80 -3.18
CA VAL A 6 11.78 -4.64 -3.23
C VAL A 6 13.03 -3.79 -3.01
N GLN A 7 13.10 -2.62 -3.65
CA GLN A 7 14.22 -1.70 -3.53
C GLN A 7 14.35 -1.13 -2.11
N VAL A 8 13.24 -0.65 -1.53
CA VAL A 8 13.24 -0.11 -0.16
C VAL A 8 13.54 -1.23 0.84
N PHE A 9 12.99 -2.43 0.66
CA PHE A 9 13.26 -3.56 1.56
C PHE A 9 14.74 -3.93 1.59
N GLY A 10 15.39 -3.95 0.43
CA GLY A 10 16.84 -4.16 0.33
C GLY A 10 17.67 -3.05 0.98
N GLN A 11 17.24 -1.79 0.89
CA GLN A 11 17.91 -0.65 1.54
C GLN A 11 17.73 -0.64 3.06
N VAL A 12 16.55 -0.99 3.54
CA VAL A 12 16.22 -1.05 4.97
C VAL A 12 17.05 -2.15 5.64
N GLY A 13 17.18 -3.32 5.02
CA GLY A 13 18.13 -4.39 5.38
C GLY A 13 17.89 -5.11 6.71
N LYS A 14 17.30 -4.46 7.72
CA LYS A 14 16.96 -5.01 9.04
C LYS A 14 15.57 -4.55 9.45
N ALA A 15 14.92 -5.31 10.32
CA ALA A 15 13.59 -4.98 10.83
C ALA A 15 13.59 -3.57 11.47
N PRO A 16 12.65 -2.69 11.08
CA PRO A 16 12.45 -1.39 11.71
C PRO A 16 12.11 -1.51 13.21
N ALA A 17 12.36 -0.45 13.97
CA ALA A 17 12.02 -0.41 15.39
C ALA A 17 10.50 -0.58 15.63
N ALA A 18 10.13 -1.22 16.74
CA ALA A 18 8.72 -1.41 17.12
C ALA A 18 7.94 -0.09 17.34
N SER A 19 8.66 1.01 17.56
CA SER A 19 8.10 2.37 17.61
C SER A 19 7.55 2.86 16.25
N LEU A 20 7.88 2.18 15.15
CA LEU A 20 7.38 2.47 13.80
C LEU A 20 6.45 1.34 13.33
N PRO A 21 5.23 1.24 13.89
CA PRO A 21 4.36 0.08 13.71
C PRO A 21 4.00 -0.16 12.24
N HIS A 22 3.80 0.89 11.45
CA HIS A 22 3.49 0.78 10.03
C HIS A 22 4.68 0.30 9.20
N ALA A 23 5.89 0.83 9.49
CA ALA A 23 7.12 0.40 8.82
C ALA A 23 7.46 -1.05 9.16
N LEU A 24 7.29 -1.44 10.43
CA LEU A 24 7.49 -2.82 10.87
C LEU A 24 6.45 -3.77 10.22
N ARG A 25 5.16 -3.39 10.18
CA ARG A 25 4.12 -4.17 9.51
C ARG A 25 4.46 -4.38 8.04
N TRP A 26 4.84 -3.32 7.34
CA TRP A 26 5.24 -3.39 5.93
C TRP A 26 6.49 -4.27 5.75
N TYR A 27 7.53 -4.10 6.58
CA TYR A 27 8.75 -4.92 6.49
C TYR A 27 8.44 -6.40 6.67
N ASN A 28 7.63 -6.75 7.67
CA ASN A 28 7.20 -8.13 7.92
C ASN A 28 6.37 -8.68 6.75
N GLN A 29 5.49 -7.86 6.18
CA GLN A 29 4.71 -8.21 5.00
C GLN A 29 5.61 -8.50 3.81
N ILE A 30 6.65 -7.71 3.53
CA ILE A 30 7.56 -7.95 2.40
C ILE A 30 8.52 -9.12 2.69
N ALA A 31 8.89 -9.32 3.95
CA ALA A 31 9.75 -10.41 4.40
C ALA A 31 9.08 -11.78 4.26
N SER A 32 7.75 -11.87 4.42
CA SER A 32 7.01 -13.13 4.34
C SER A 32 7.03 -13.78 2.95
N TYR A 33 7.29 -13.01 1.90
CA TYR A 33 7.39 -13.53 0.54
C TYR A 33 8.76 -14.16 0.28
N SER A 34 8.79 -15.20 -0.55
CA SER A 34 10.04 -15.81 -1.00
C SER A 34 10.84 -14.87 -1.92
N PRO A 35 12.16 -15.07 -2.04
CA PRO A 35 12.97 -14.33 -3.00
C PRO A 35 12.50 -14.49 -4.45
N ALA A 36 11.88 -15.62 -4.80
CA ALA A 36 11.35 -15.87 -6.14
C ALA A 36 10.11 -15.00 -6.43
N GLU A 37 9.18 -14.91 -5.48
CA GLU A 37 7.99 -14.06 -5.60
C GLU A 37 8.35 -12.57 -5.70
N ARG A 38 9.33 -12.13 -4.89
CA ARG A 38 9.83 -10.74 -4.94
C ARG A 38 10.44 -10.38 -6.30
N LYS A 39 11.03 -11.36 -7.00
CA LYS A 39 11.58 -11.17 -8.36
C LYS A 39 10.51 -11.10 -9.45
N VAL A 40 9.24 -11.38 -9.16
CA VAL A 40 8.15 -11.17 -10.13
C VAL A 40 7.67 -9.71 -10.09
N TRP A 41 7.90 -9.00 -8.99
CA TRP A 41 7.42 -7.62 -8.81
C TRP A 41 8.28 -6.56 -9.49
N VAL A 42 9.33 -6.95 -10.22
CA VAL A 42 10.23 -6.03 -10.93
C VAL A 42 9.72 -5.61 -12.31
N ASP A 43 8.60 -6.17 -12.80
CA ASP A 43 7.95 -5.68 -14.00
C ASP A 43 7.21 -4.36 -13.70
N GLY A 44 7.91 -3.25 -13.92
CA GLY A 44 7.37 -1.90 -13.79
C GLY A 44 8.46 -0.84 -13.54
N VAL A 45 8.17 0.41 -13.89
CA VAL A 45 9.05 1.54 -13.56
C VAL A 45 8.87 1.90 -12.09
N SER A 46 9.92 1.75 -11.26
CA SER A 46 9.84 2.24 -9.89
C SER A 46 9.73 3.77 -9.86
N PRO A 47 8.77 4.32 -9.10
CA PRO A 47 8.71 5.75 -8.87
C PRO A 47 10.00 6.28 -8.20
N LEU A 48 10.76 5.45 -7.47
CA LEU A 48 12.04 5.86 -6.88
C LEU A 48 13.11 6.17 -7.93
N THR A 49 13.09 5.50 -9.08
CA THR A 49 14.07 5.70 -10.15
C THR A 49 13.59 6.70 -11.20
N ALA A 50 12.27 6.84 -11.38
CA ALA A 50 11.68 7.79 -12.32
C ALA A 50 11.64 9.25 -11.81
N GLY A 51 12.17 9.52 -10.61
CA GLY A 51 12.04 10.82 -9.97
C GLY A 51 10.62 11.00 -9.41
N ALA A 52 10.34 10.34 -8.28
CA ALA A 52 9.06 10.46 -7.59
C ALA A 52 8.74 11.93 -7.29
N LYS A 53 7.80 12.52 -8.05
CA LYS A 53 7.09 13.71 -7.58
C LYS A 53 6.29 13.28 -6.34
N PRO A 54 6.39 13.99 -5.21
CA PRO A 54 5.54 13.68 -4.07
C PRO A 54 4.08 13.73 -4.54
N THR A 55 3.32 12.68 -4.23
CA THR A 55 1.87 12.67 -4.40
C THR A 55 1.31 13.74 -3.48
N ALA A 56 1.01 14.91 -4.05
CA ALA A 56 0.22 15.92 -3.36
C ALA A 56 -1.14 15.30 -3.01
N PRO A 57 -1.68 15.57 -1.81
CA PRO A 57 -3.03 15.13 -1.48
C PRO A 57 -3.98 15.64 -2.57
N ALA A 58 -4.79 14.73 -3.12
CA ALA A 58 -5.80 15.09 -4.10
C ALA A 58 -6.71 16.16 -3.47
N PRO A 59 -6.99 17.28 -4.17
CA PRO A 59 -7.98 18.23 -3.68
C PRO A 59 -9.31 17.48 -3.54
N ALA A 60 -9.93 17.57 -2.36
CA ALA A 60 -11.26 17.04 -2.14
C ALA A 60 -12.20 17.70 -3.16
N LYS A 61 -12.69 16.92 -4.13
CA LYS A 61 -13.83 17.34 -4.94
C LYS A 61 -15.02 17.47 -3.99
N LYS A 62 -15.49 18.69 -3.79
CA LYS A 62 -16.88 18.97 -3.44
C LYS A 62 -17.65 19.07 -4.74
N ASP A 63 -18.57 18.14 -4.94
CA ASP A 63 -19.76 18.23 -5.80
C ASP A 63 -20.52 16.93 -5.47
N ASP A 64 -21.45 16.98 -4.51
CA ASP A 64 -22.90 17.27 -4.63
C ASP A 64 -23.70 16.01 -4.95
N ASP A 65 -24.79 15.83 -4.18
CA ASP A 65 -25.78 14.73 -4.18
C ASP A 65 -26.01 14.06 -5.54
N ASP A 66 -25.91 12.72 -5.61
CA ASP A 66 -27.07 11.81 -5.71
C ASP A 66 -26.65 10.33 -5.93
N ASP A 67 -27.51 9.44 -5.45
CA ASP A 67 -27.62 7.98 -5.69
C ASP A 67 -26.71 6.98 -4.94
N ASP A 68 -27.40 6.33 -3.99
CA ASP A 68 -27.26 4.96 -3.49
C ASP A 68 -26.18 4.67 -2.44
N ASP A 69 -26.58 4.94 -1.19
CA ASP A 69 -26.26 4.16 -0.01
C ASP A 69 -26.42 2.65 -0.28
N VAL A 70 -25.42 2.05 -0.91
CA VAL A 70 -25.23 0.60 -0.95
C VAL A 70 -24.79 0.13 0.44
N ASP A 71 -25.75 0.10 1.36
CA ASP A 71 -25.62 -0.57 2.64
C ASP A 71 -25.54 -2.09 2.43
N LEU A 72 -24.30 -2.55 2.22
CA LEU A 72 -23.95 -3.95 2.05
C LEU A 72 -23.75 -4.69 3.39
N PHE A 73 -24.09 -4.08 4.52
CA PHE A 73 -23.90 -4.67 5.86
C PHE A 73 -25.08 -4.48 6.83
N GLY A 74 -26.29 -4.15 6.35
CA GLY A 74 -27.43 -3.84 7.24
C GLY A 74 -28.77 -4.54 6.96
N SER A 75 -28.91 -5.40 5.94
CA SER A 75 -30.17 -6.15 5.74
C SER A 75 -30.19 -7.47 6.54
N GLY A 76 -30.20 -7.35 7.86
CA GLY A 76 -30.31 -8.47 8.80
C GLY A 76 -30.94 -8.03 10.11
N ASP A 77 -32.18 -7.53 10.05
CA ASP A 77 -33.08 -7.30 11.19
C ASP A 77 -34.38 -8.04 10.80
N GLU A 78 -34.51 -9.31 11.18
CA GLU A 78 -35.19 -9.79 12.40
C GLU A 78 -36.71 -9.54 12.39
N GLU A 79 -37.45 -10.42 11.71
CA GLU A 79 -38.74 -10.95 12.19
C GLU A 79 -38.79 -12.48 11.99
#